data_AF-A0A9P6TEI6-F1
#
_entry.id   AF-A0A9P6TEI6-F1
#
_cell.length_a   1.000
_cell.length_b   1.000
_cell.length_c   1.000
_cell.angle_alpha   90.00
_cell.angle_beta   90.00
_cell.angle_gamma   90.00
#
_symmetry.space_group_name_H-M   'P 1'
#
loop_
_entity.id
_entity.type
_entity.pdbx_description
1 polymer ?
#
loop_
_entity_poly.entity_id
_entity_poly.type
_entity_poly.pdbx_seq_one_letter_code
_entity_poly.pdbx_strand_id
1 'polypeptide(L)'
;MFFLKLITFILTSIPLHDVTIVGARVLTSRDLLNFPSLYVPKCPQQPGFEKPPAQSLSQRRQQELAADVNAKKGRGWRPSLCTKLFWICVYIQKNVTYDSAGIPGAGSVDQTFKLDDNTTVQAIWYWQGTLQYVAPGGTVNIYPAHGNHWLCVEGGMKIQTLGASPQTYVGDLSHPTKLGCRCYWQPNTQRSSDDDLIIYAKQT
;
A
#
# COMPACT_ATOMS: atom_id res chain seq x y z
N MET A 1 50.94 28.92 9.33
CA MET A 1 49.62 29.22 9.92
C MET A 1 48.59 29.79 8.93
N PHE A 2 48.80 29.73 7.61
CA PHE A 2 47.82 30.21 6.62
C PHE A 2 46.91 29.12 6.04
N PHE A 3 47.33 27.85 6.07
CA PHE A 3 46.57 26.74 5.48
C PHE A 3 45.35 26.27 6.28
N LEU A 4 45.29 26.53 7.59
CA LEU A 4 44.16 26.08 8.42
C LEU A 4 42.90 26.94 8.26
N LYS A 5 43.02 28.20 7.81
CA LYS A 5 41.86 29.10 7.63
C LYS A 5 41.10 28.86 6.33
N LEU A 6 41.72 28.20 5.34
CA LEU A 6 41.09 27.93 4.05
C LEU A 6 40.07 26.79 4.13
N ILE A 7 40.30 25.80 5.00
CA ILE A 7 39.41 24.62 5.14
C ILE A 7 38.09 24.99 5.85
N THR A 8 38.11 25.95 6.78
CA THR A 8 36.89 26.39 7.47
C THR A 8 35.93 27.16 6.56
N PHE A 9 36.43 27.84 5.52
CA PHE A 9 35.58 28.64 4.62
C PHE A 9 34.90 27.80 3.53
N ILE A 10 35.49 26.66 3.16
CA ILE A 10 34.91 25.73 2.16
C ILE A 10 33.77 24.90 2.76
N LEU A 11 33.78 24.63 4.08
CA LEU A 11 32.73 23.86 4.74
C LEU A 11 31.45 24.65 5.06
N THR A 12 31.49 25.99 5.02
CA THR A 12 30.31 26.85 5.28
C THR A 12 29.61 27.34 4.02
N SER A 13 30.14 27.01 2.84
CA SER A 13 29.64 27.49 1.54
C SER A 13 28.99 26.39 0.69
N ILE A 14 28.56 25.28 1.32
CA ILE A 14 27.62 24.36 0.67
C ILE A 14 26.24 25.04 0.74
N PRO A 15 25.67 25.50 -0.40
CA PRO A 15 24.30 25.97 -0.39
C PRO A 15 23.42 24.80 0.04
N LEU A 16 22.81 24.91 1.22
CA LEU A 16 21.65 24.13 1.61
C LEU A 16 20.63 24.37 0.50
N HIS A 17 20.57 23.45 -0.46
CA HIS A 17 19.49 23.44 -1.42
C HIS A 17 18.23 23.32 -0.58
N ASP A 18 17.36 24.32 -0.70
CA ASP A 18 16.07 24.35 -0.06
C ASP A 18 15.41 22.99 -0.29
N VAL A 19 15.41 22.16 0.76
CA VAL A 19 14.58 20.96 0.80
C VAL A 19 13.18 21.52 0.92
N THR A 20 12.59 21.79 -0.24
CA THR A 20 11.19 22.14 -0.34
C THR A 20 10.45 20.87 0.06
N ILE A 21 10.11 20.77 1.34
CA ILE A 21 9.15 19.81 1.81
C ILE A 21 7.84 20.26 1.17
N VAL A 22 7.56 19.77 -0.04
CA VAL A 22 6.25 19.84 -0.65
C VAL A 22 5.35 19.12 0.34
N GLY A 23 4.61 19.91 1.13
CA GLY A 23 3.73 19.39 2.16
C GLY A 23 2.84 18.35 1.51
N ALA A 24 3.09 17.09 1.81
CA ALA A 24 2.19 16.02 1.44
C ALA A 24 0.87 16.39 2.13
N ARG A 25 -0.13 16.77 1.34
CA ARG A 25 -1.47 17.00 1.84
C ARG A 25 -1.92 15.63 2.36
N VAL A 26 -1.89 15.44 3.68
CA VAL A 26 -2.57 14.31 4.29
C VAL A 26 -4.03 14.49 3.91
N LEU A 27 -4.55 13.59 3.07
CA LEU A 27 -5.96 13.60 2.70
C LEU A 27 -6.73 13.56 4.02
N THR A 28 -7.38 14.67 4.35
CA THR A 28 -8.19 14.70 5.55
C THR A 28 -9.42 13.84 5.31
N SER A 29 -10.02 13.34 6.38
CA SER A 29 -11.28 12.58 6.30
C SER A 29 -12.33 13.25 5.40
N ARG A 30 -12.34 14.59 5.32
CA ARG A 30 -13.22 15.37 4.45
C ARG A 30 -12.96 15.21 2.96
N ASP A 31 -11.72 14.99 2.53
CA ASP A 31 -11.40 14.81 1.11
C ASP A 31 -11.78 13.39 0.64
N LEU A 32 -11.68 12.39 1.53
CA LEU A 32 -12.09 11.00 1.24
C LEU A 32 -13.60 10.75 1.46
N LEU A 33 -14.24 11.43 2.41
CA LEU A 33 -15.69 11.38 2.64
C LEU A 33 -16.47 12.12 1.55
N ASN A 34 -15.87 13.16 0.94
CA ASN A 34 -16.45 13.87 -0.19
C ASN A 34 -15.91 13.38 -1.54
N PHE A 35 -15.17 12.26 -1.60
CA PHE A 35 -14.98 11.57 -2.86
C PHE A 35 -16.38 11.14 -3.31
N PRO A 36 -16.98 11.78 -4.31
CA PRO A 36 -18.31 11.40 -4.72
C PRO A 36 -18.16 9.97 -5.21
N SER A 37 -18.98 9.05 -4.70
CA SER A 37 -19.11 7.69 -5.24
C SER A 37 -19.40 7.68 -6.76
N LEU A 38 -19.68 8.85 -7.34
CA LEU A 38 -19.84 9.14 -8.76
C LEU A 38 -18.55 9.15 -9.61
N TYR A 39 -17.35 9.29 -9.04
CA TYR A 39 -16.10 9.42 -9.84
C TYR A 39 -15.19 8.18 -9.83
N VAL A 40 -15.47 7.20 -8.99
CA VAL A 40 -14.81 5.90 -9.07
C VAL A 40 -15.65 5.04 -10.02
N PRO A 41 -15.12 4.54 -11.15
CA PRO A 41 -15.86 3.67 -12.05
C PRO A 41 -16.47 2.49 -11.26
N LYS A 42 -17.52 1.81 -11.74
CA LYS A 42 -18.00 0.62 -11.04
C LYS A 42 -17.01 -0.55 -11.25
N CYS A 43 -16.55 -1.18 -10.17
CA CYS A 43 -15.86 -2.48 -10.27
C CYS A 43 -16.97 -3.53 -10.41
N PRO A 44 -16.91 -4.42 -11.41
CA PRO A 44 -17.85 -5.53 -11.52
C PRO A 44 -17.75 -6.42 -10.28
N GLN A 45 -18.82 -6.56 -9.51
CA GLN A 45 -18.83 -7.50 -8.38
C GLN A 45 -18.69 -8.93 -8.90
N GLN A 46 -17.86 -9.74 -8.25
CA GLN A 46 -17.74 -11.15 -8.60
C GLN A 46 -18.83 -11.97 -7.89
N PRO A 47 -19.66 -12.73 -8.64
CA PRO A 47 -20.58 -13.68 -8.03
C PRO A 47 -19.83 -14.72 -7.19
N GLY A 48 -20.36 -15.11 -6.02
CA GLY A 48 -19.72 -16.12 -5.16
C GLY A 48 -18.63 -15.58 -4.23
N PHE A 49 -18.42 -14.26 -4.21
CA PHE A 49 -17.51 -13.59 -3.27
C PHE A 49 -18.26 -12.97 -2.08
N GLU A 50 -19.43 -13.49 -1.69
CA GLU A 50 -20.19 -12.94 -0.57
C GLU A 50 -19.36 -12.95 0.72
N LYS A 51 -19.57 -11.93 1.57
CA LYS A 51 -18.86 -11.82 2.84
C LYS A 51 -19.15 -13.08 3.68
N PRO A 52 -18.12 -13.84 4.11
CA PRO A 52 -18.36 -15.06 4.88
C PRO A 52 -18.86 -14.75 6.31
N PRO A 53 -19.51 -15.70 7.00
CA PRO A 53 -20.01 -15.52 8.37
C PRO A 53 -18.87 -15.25 9.38
N ALA A 54 -19.01 -14.19 10.18
CA ALA A 54 -17.94 -13.64 11.02
C ALA A 54 -17.26 -14.64 11.99
N GLN A 55 -18.02 -15.55 12.61
CA GLN A 55 -17.48 -16.51 13.60
C GLN A 55 -16.56 -17.57 12.98
N SER A 56 -16.81 -17.99 11.74
CA SER A 56 -15.95 -18.96 11.04
C SER A 56 -14.61 -18.36 10.59
N LEU A 57 -14.52 -17.02 10.56
CA LEU A 57 -13.38 -16.30 10.00
C LEU A 57 -12.28 -16.02 11.00
N SER A 58 -12.59 -15.78 12.28
CA SER A 58 -11.56 -15.45 13.28
C SER A 58 -10.63 -16.63 13.59
N GLN A 59 -11.19 -17.83 13.78
CA GLN A 59 -10.40 -19.04 14.02
C GLN A 59 -9.56 -19.41 12.80
N ARG A 60 -10.16 -19.37 11.60
CA ARG A 60 -9.45 -19.62 10.35
C ARG A 60 -8.30 -18.62 10.15
N ARG A 61 -8.57 -17.32 10.33
CA ARG A 61 -7.59 -16.24 10.25
C ARG A 61 -6.39 -16.50 11.17
N GLN A 62 -6.63 -16.88 12.43
CA GLN A 62 -5.57 -17.20 13.38
C GLN A 62 -4.77 -18.45 12.98
N GLN A 63 -5.44 -19.51 12.54
CA GLN A 63 -4.79 -20.75 12.09
C GLN A 63 -3.91 -20.53 10.87
N GLU A 64 -4.38 -19.74 9.90
CA GLU A 64 -3.63 -19.46 8.68
C GLU A 64 -2.41 -18.57 8.93
N LEU A 65 -2.50 -17.62 9.88
CA LEU A 65 -1.37 -16.77 10.29
C LEU A 65 -0.25 -17.53 11.00
N ALA A 66 -0.58 -18.59 11.75
CA ALA A 66 0.34 -19.26 12.67
C ALA A 66 1.61 -19.80 11.98
N ALA A 67 1.48 -20.29 10.74
CA ALA A 67 2.61 -20.79 9.95
C ALA A 67 3.60 -19.67 9.60
N ASP A 68 3.09 -18.50 9.21
CA ASP A 68 3.89 -17.37 8.75
C ASP A 68 4.52 -16.57 9.89
N VAL A 69 3.87 -16.52 11.07
CA VAL A 69 4.42 -15.85 12.26
C VAL A 69 5.78 -16.43 12.65
N ASN A 70 5.92 -17.76 12.65
CA ASN A 70 7.13 -18.44 13.09
C ASN A 70 8.14 -18.73 11.97
N ALA A 71 7.77 -18.48 10.71
CA ALA A 71 8.67 -18.69 9.57
C ALA A 71 9.91 -17.78 9.64
N LYS A 72 11.07 -18.29 9.22
CA LYS A 72 12.26 -17.47 9.02
C LYS A 72 12.02 -16.53 7.84
N LYS A 73 12.04 -15.21 8.09
CA LYS A 73 11.87 -14.18 7.07
C LYS A 73 13.24 -13.81 6.51
N GLY A 74 13.31 -13.64 5.19
CA GLY A 74 14.52 -13.25 4.48
C GLY A 74 14.17 -12.38 3.27
N ARG A 75 15.19 -11.96 2.51
CA ARG A 75 14.98 -11.20 1.26
C ARG A 75 14.04 -11.96 0.31
N GLY A 76 13.00 -11.28 -0.18
CA GLY A 76 12.01 -11.86 -1.09
C GLY A 76 11.11 -12.93 -0.48
N TRP A 77 11.12 -13.10 0.85
CA TRP A 77 10.20 -14.03 1.52
C TRP A 77 8.75 -13.60 1.29
N ARG A 78 7.93 -14.58 0.96
CA ARG A 78 6.49 -14.43 0.70
C ARG A 78 5.71 -15.24 1.74
N PRO A 79 4.84 -14.61 2.55
CA PRO A 79 3.94 -15.34 3.44
C PRO A 79 3.11 -16.39 2.68
N SER A 80 2.94 -17.56 3.27
CA SER A 80 2.06 -18.61 2.71
C SER A 80 0.61 -18.14 2.59
N LEU A 81 0.14 -17.30 3.52
CA LEU A 81 -1.19 -16.71 3.49
C LEU A 81 -1.45 -15.88 2.23
N CYS A 82 -0.43 -15.34 1.58
CA CYS A 82 -0.57 -14.60 0.32
C CYS A 82 -1.18 -15.45 -0.79
N THR A 83 -1.06 -16.78 -0.65
CA THR A 83 -1.62 -17.73 -1.60
C THR A 83 -3.04 -18.19 -1.26
N LYS A 84 -3.58 -17.73 -0.12
CA LYS A 84 -4.87 -18.18 0.42
C LYS A 84 -5.99 -17.20 0.10
N LEU A 85 -7.19 -17.75 -0.09
CA LEU A 85 -8.40 -16.96 -0.27
C LEU A 85 -8.61 -16.02 0.91
N PHE A 86 -9.10 -14.81 0.60
CA PHE A 86 -9.39 -13.74 1.55
C PHE A 86 -8.17 -13.10 2.23
N TRP A 87 -6.96 -13.38 1.79
CA TRP A 87 -5.79 -12.65 2.23
C TRP A 87 -5.29 -11.72 1.13
N ILE A 88 -4.89 -10.52 1.55
CA ILE A 88 -4.11 -9.60 0.74
C ILE A 88 -2.75 -9.46 1.39
N CYS A 89 -1.73 -9.56 0.58
CA CYS A 89 -0.37 -9.25 0.99
C CYS A 89 0.08 -7.94 0.37
N VAL A 90 0.42 -6.98 1.21
CA VAL A 90 0.95 -5.68 0.77
C VAL A 90 2.42 -5.60 1.14
N TYR A 91 3.30 -5.61 0.14
CA TYR A 91 4.72 -5.34 0.29
C TYR A 91 4.94 -3.84 0.24
N ILE A 92 5.60 -3.31 1.26
CA ILE A 92 5.76 -1.90 1.53
C ILE A 92 7.25 -1.62 1.50
N GLN A 93 7.67 -0.81 0.52
CA GLN A 93 9.06 -0.36 0.43
C GLN A 93 9.39 0.67 1.52
N LYS A 94 10.68 0.92 1.68
CA LYS A 94 11.20 1.92 2.63
C LYS A 94 10.50 3.28 2.46
N ASN A 95 10.24 3.95 3.58
CA ASN A 95 9.60 5.28 3.68
C ASN A 95 8.10 5.33 3.31
N VAL A 96 7.46 4.20 3.04
CA VAL A 96 6.00 4.11 2.96
C VAL A 96 5.47 3.61 4.30
N THR A 97 4.43 4.27 4.82
CA THR A 97 3.80 3.88 6.09
C THR A 97 2.31 3.63 5.88
N TYR A 98 1.78 2.65 6.58
CA TYR A 98 0.33 2.49 6.72
C TYR A 98 -0.23 3.64 7.58
N ASP A 99 -1.29 4.28 7.11
CA ASP A 99 -1.99 5.32 7.84
C ASP A 99 -3.50 5.04 7.83
N SER A 100 -4.08 4.80 9.00
CA SER A 100 -5.52 4.65 9.17
C SER A 100 -6.17 5.91 9.76
N ALA A 101 -5.39 6.95 10.06
CA ALA A 101 -5.88 8.15 10.70
C ALA A 101 -6.82 8.90 9.73
N GLY A 102 -8.05 9.17 10.20
CA GLY A 102 -9.00 9.98 9.45
C GLY A 102 -9.78 9.24 8.35
N ILE A 103 -9.71 7.91 8.24
CA ILE A 103 -10.59 7.15 7.34
C ILE A 103 -11.68 6.45 8.17
N PRO A 104 -12.94 6.92 8.15
CA PRO A 104 -14.02 6.21 8.83
C PRO A 104 -14.18 4.79 8.29
N GLY A 105 -14.12 3.80 9.19
CA GLY A 105 -14.16 2.41 8.80
C GLY A 105 -12.91 1.94 8.06
N ALA A 106 -11.75 2.55 8.30
CA ALA A 106 -10.46 2.07 7.78
C ALA A 106 -10.30 0.57 7.99
N GLY A 107 -9.61 -0.08 7.06
CA GLY A 107 -9.15 -1.45 7.26
C GLY A 107 -8.20 -1.56 8.45
N SER A 108 -7.86 -2.79 8.82
CA SER A 108 -6.88 -3.11 9.85
C SER A 108 -5.84 -4.04 9.27
N VAL A 109 -4.60 -3.85 9.68
CA VAL A 109 -3.52 -4.77 9.34
C VAL A 109 -3.56 -5.93 10.33
N ASP A 110 -3.66 -7.15 9.81
CA ASP A 110 -3.73 -8.35 10.63
C ASP A 110 -2.38 -8.72 11.21
N GLN A 111 -1.34 -8.63 10.37
CA GLN A 111 0.01 -8.93 10.76
C GLN A 111 1.02 -8.17 9.91
N THR A 112 2.13 -7.78 10.53
CA THR A 112 3.24 -7.10 9.87
C THR A 112 4.50 -7.95 9.99
N PHE A 113 5.13 -8.26 8.86
CA PHE A 113 6.38 -9.00 8.77
C PHE A 113 7.48 -8.10 8.21
N LYS A 114 8.58 -7.93 8.94
CA LYS A 114 9.76 -7.22 8.45
C LYS A 114 10.70 -8.19 7.74
N LEU A 115 11.21 -7.82 6.57
CA LEU A 115 12.19 -8.58 5.81
C LEU A 115 13.59 -7.98 5.97
N ASP A 116 14.61 -8.77 5.62
CA ASP A 116 16.03 -8.39 5.73
C ASP A 116 16.45 -7.26 4.79
N ASP A 117 15.65 -6.92 3.78
CA ASP A 117 15.92 -5.86 2.80
C ASP A 117 15.20 -4.52 3.10
N ASN A 118 14.67 -4.38 4.32
CA ASN A 118 13.82 -3.26 4.75
C ASN A 118 12.44 -3.20 4.09
N THR A 119 12.06 -4.19 3.28
CA THR A 119 10.66 -4.36 2.87
C THR A 119 9.85 -4.82 4.08
N THR A 120 8.63 -4.30 4.20
CA THR A 120 7.65 -4.79 5.16
C THR A 120 6.51 -5.47 4.40
N VAL A 121 6.07 -6.64 4.82
CA VAL A 121 4.89 -7.32 4.26
C VAL A 121 3.77 -7.23 5.28
N GLN A 122 2.64 -6.64 4.89
CA GLN A 122 1.43 -6.62 5.68
C GLN A 122 0.44 -7.64 5.15
N ALA A 123 0.01 -8.53 6.03
CA ALA A 123 -1.08 -9.46 5.78
C ALA A 123 -2.38 -8.81 6.23
N ILE A 124 -3.39 -8.85 5.37
CA ILE A 124 -4.65 -8.17 5.60
C ILE A 124 -5.78 -9.10 5.17
N TRP A 125 -6.74 -9.29 6.05
CA TRP A 125 -7.94 -10.03 5.70
C TRP A 125 -8.81 -9.20 4.75
N TYR A 126 -9.33 -9.83 3.70
CA TYR A 126 -10.20 -9.26 2.69
C TYR A 126 -11.55 -8.83 3.29
N TRP A 127 -12.34 -7.99 2.58
CA TRP A 127 -13.61 -7.43 3.09
C TRP A 127 -13.49 -6.49 4.30
N GLN A 128 -12.30 -5.94 4.51
CA GLN A 128 -12.09 -4.82 5.42
C GLN A 128 -12.37 -3.50 4.70
N GLY A 129 -12.45 -2.39 5.43
CA GLY A 129 -12.56 -1.08 4.80
C GLY A 129 -11.26 -0.64 4.15
N THR A 130 -11.21 0.62 3.72
CA THR A 130 -10.08 1.16 2.94
C THR A 130 -8.78 1.14 3.74
N LEU A 131 -7.73 0.65 3.12
CA LEU A 131 -6.35 0.71 3.60
C LEU A 131 -5.66 1.89 2.93
N GLN A 132 -4.93 2.69 3.69
CA GLN A 132 -4.17 3.80 3.14
C GLN A 132 -2.69 3.68 3.48
N TYR A 133 -1.86 3.99 2.50
CA TYR A 133 -0.43 4.04 2.58
C TYR A 133 0.05 5.40 2.12
N VAL A 134 0.93 5.99 2.91
CA VAL A 134 1.41 7.36 2.71
C VAL A 134 2.93 7.38 2.64
N ALA A 135 3.45 8.31 1.85
CA ALA A 135 4.86 8.67 1.82
C ALA A 135 4.97 10.16 1.45
N PRO A 136 6.16 10.79 1.61
CA PRO A 136 6.35 12.15 1.13
C PRO A 136 5.93 12.29 -0.34
N GLY A 137 4.99 13.20 -0.60
CA GLY A 137 4.54 13.53 -1.95
C GLY A 137 3.49 12.61 -2.56
N GLY A 138 2.85 11.70 -1.82
CA GLY A 138 1.72 10.95 -2.37
C GLY A 138 1.05 9.94 -1.44
N THR A 139 -0.05 9.35 -1.93
CA THR A 139 -0.84 8.35 -1.20
C THR A 139 -1.22 7.17 -2.11
N VAL A 140 -1.46 6.01 -1.49
CA VAL A 140 -2.09 4.84 -2.11
C VAL A 140 -3.23 4.39 -1.23
N ASN A 141 -4.42 4.26 -1.82
CA ASN A 141 -5.59 3.71 -1.15
C ASN A 141 -5.97 2.38 -1.82
N ILE A 142 -6.19 1.36 -0.99
CA ILE A 142 -6.63 0.03 -1.42
C ILE A 142 -7.99 -0.23 -0.76
N TYR A 143 -9.01 -0.48 -1.57
CA TYR A 143 -10.32 -0.90 -1.09
C TYR A 143 -10.65 -2.31 -1.58
N PRO A 144 -10.48 -3.34 -0.72
CA PRO A 144 -10.65 -4.74 -1.09
C PRO A 144 -12.04 -5.27 -0.77
N ALA A 145 -12.92 -5.29 -1.77
CA ALA A 145 -14.29 -5.77 -1.60
C ALA A 145 -14.87 -6.38 -2.90
N HIS A 146 -15.89 -7.21 -2.73
CA HIS A 146 -16.69 -7.79 -3.82
C HIS A 146 -15.88 -8.58 -4.88
N GLY A 147 -14.78 -9.23 -4.47
CA GLY A 147 -13.90 -9.99 -5.36
C GLY A 147 -13.00 -9.12 -6.26
N ASN A 148 -12.81 -7.85 -5.92
CA ASN A 148 -11.90 -6.93 -6.62
C ASN A 148 -11.10 -6.08 -5.63
N HIS A 149 -10.10 -5.39 -6.16
CA HIS A 149 -9.36 -4.36 -5.42
C HIS A 149 -9.47 -3.03 -6.15
N TRP A 150 -10.02 -2.03 -5.47
CA TRP A 150 -9.92 -0.65 -5.91
C TRP A 150 -8.56 -0.11 -5.51
N LEU A 151 -7.74 0.23 -6.50
CA LEU A 151 -6.41 0.77 -6.28
C LEU A 151 -6.40 2.23 -6.76
N CYS A 152 -6.19 3.15 -5.83
CA CYS A 152 -6.12 4.58 -6.12
C CYS A 152 -4.76 5.11 -5.70
N VAL A 153 -4.09 5.82 -6.62
CA VAL A 153 -2.74 6.33 -6.43
C VAL A 153 -2.71 7.83 -6.70
N GLU A 154 -1.98 8.55 -5.87
CA GLU A 154 -1.80 10.00 -5.94
C GLU A 154 -0.32 10.37 -5.84
N GLY A 155 0.07 11.46 -6.52
CA GLY A 155 1.40 12.04 -6.41
C GLY A 155 2.54 11.11 -6.82
N GLY A 156 3.61 11.08 -6.03
CA GLY A 156 4.83 10.28 -6.28
C GLY A 156 4.72 8.80 -5.95
N MET A 157 3.54 8.31 -5.60
CA MET A 157 3.36 6.91 -5.25
C MET A 157 3.14 6.02 -6.47
N LYS A 158 3.38 4.73 -6.27
CA LYS A 158 3.17 3.70 -7.29
C LYS A 158 2.79 2.40 -6.59
N ILE A 159 1.86 1.67 -7.18
CA ILE A 159 1.45 0.33 -6.76
C ILE A 159 1.57 -0.61 -7.95
N GLN A 160 2.02 -1.83 -7.68
CA GLN A 160 2.16 -2.88 -8.65
C GLN A 160 1.50 -4.14 -8.13
N THR A 161 0.66 -4.78 -8.93
CA THR A 161 0.15 -6.12 -8.62
C THR A 161 1.21 -7.14 -9.02
N LEU A 162 1.35 -8.20 -8.23
CA LEU A 162 2.14 -9.37 -8.57
C LEU A 162 1.20 -10.46 -9.08
N GLY A 163 1.75 -11.48 -9.73
CA GLY A 163 1.00 -12.56 -10.35
C GLY A 163 1.30 -12.73 -11.83
N ALA A 164 0.49 -13.54 -12.52
CA ALA A 164 0.70 -13.89 -13.92
C ALA A 164 0.64 -12.70 -14.90
N SER A 165 -0.08 -11.63 -14.55
CA SER A 165 -0.18 -10.41 -15.35
C SER A 165 -0.01 -9.16 -14.48
N PRO A 166 1.25 -8.80 -14.13
CA PRO A 166 1.52 -7.64 -13.29
C PRO A 166 0.99 -6.35 -13.91
N GLN A 167 0.22 -5.59 -13.14
CA GLN A 167 -0.25 -4.27 -13.52
C GLN A 167 0.44 -3.23 -12.65
N THR A 168 0.83 -2.11 -13.24
CA THR A 168 1.48 -1.01 -12.50
C THR A 168 0.65 0.26 -12.64
N TYR A 169 0.38 0.90 -11.51
CA TYR A 169 -0.36 2.15 -11.43
C TYR A 169 0.51 3.19 -10.75
N VAL A 170 0.74 4.30 -11.44
CA VAL A 170 1.62 5.40 -11.02
C VAL A 170 0.77 6.65 -10.82
N GLY A 171 0.99 7.36 -9.73
CA GLY A 171 0.41 8.69 -9.53
C GLY A 171 1.01 9.72 -10.51
N ASP A 172 0.30 10.82 -10.70
CA ASP A 172 0.76 11.92 -11.53
C ASP A 172 1.55 12.93 -10.70
N LEU A 173 2.87 12.85 -10.76
CA LEU A 173 3.75 13.80 -10.07
C LEU A 173 3.60 15.25 -10.56
N SER A 174 3.18 15.45 -11.81
CA SER A 174 2.96 16.80 -12.37
C SER A 174 1.64 17.41 -11.89
N HIS A 175 0.71 16.57 -11.46
CA HIS A 175 -0.56 16.96 -10.85
C HIS A 175 -0.75 16.17 -9.55
N PRO A 176 -0.02 16.52 -8.48
CA PRO A 176 0.09 15.67 -7.29
C PRO A 176 -1.24 15.46 -6.56
N THR A 177 -2.28 16.24 -6.87
CA THR A 177 -3.65 16.08 -6.34
C THR A 177 -4.57 15.23 -7.22
N LYS A 178 -4.09 14.80 -8.39
CA LYS A 178 -4.86 14.01 -9.34
C LYS A 178 -4.85 12.55 -8.90
N LEU A 179 -5.99 12.09 -8.42
CA LEU A 179 -6.19 10.68 -8.06
C LEU A 179 -6.37 9.83 -9.31
N GLY A 180 -5.50 8.84 -9.50
CA GLY A 180 -5.67 7.79 -10.50
C GLY A 180 -6.22 6.52 -9.86
N CYS A 181 -7.50 6.20 -10.10
CA CYS A 181 -8.14 4.98 -9.60
C CYS A 181 -8.34 3.95 -10.71
N ARG A 182 -8.04 2.69 -10.42
CA ARG A 182 -8.34 1.55 -11.29
C ARG A 182 -8.86 0.36 -10.50
N CYS A 183 -9.79 -0.34 -11.13
CA CYS A 183 -10.25 -1.64 -10.68
C CYS A 183 -9.18 -2.68 -11.05
N TYR A 184 -8.59 -3.34 -10.06
CA TYR A 184 -7.84 -4.55 -10.30
C TYR A 184 -8.77 -5.75 -10.15
N TRP A 185 -8.97 -6.41 -11.29
CA TRP A 185 -9.81 -7.57 -11.45
C TRP A 185 -8.92 -8.78 -11.75
N GLN A 186 -9.11 -9.87 -11.02
CA GLN A 186 -8.60 -11.18 -11.43
C GLN A 186 -9.74 -11.99 -12.05
N PRO A 187 -9.65 -12.36 -13.35
CA PRO A 187 -10.65 -13.20 -13.99
C PRO A 187 -10.82 -14.53 -13.26
N ASN A 188 -12.06 -14.82 -12.89
CA ASN A 188 -12.54 -16.13 -12.45
C ASN A 188 -11.92 -17.27 -13.27
N THR A 189 -10.94 -18.00 -12.71
CA THR A 189 -10.64 -19.42 -13.01
C THR A 189 -9.51 -19.97 -12.14
N GLN A 190 -8.70 -19.14 -11.49
CA GLN A 190 -7.72 -19.61 -10.51
C GLN A 190 -8.09 -19.08 -9.13
N ARG A 191 -8.60 -19.98 -8.28
CA ARG A 191 -8.85 -19.78 -6.85
C ARG A 191 -7.55 -19.56 -6.04
N SER A 192 -6.46 -19.19 -6.71
CA SER A 192 -5.11 -19.10 -6.19
C SER A 192 -4.65 -17.65 -6.33
N SER A 193 -4.40 -16.99 -5.21
CA SER A 193 -3.04 -16.90 -4.67
C SER A 193 -2.21 -15.72 -5.16
N ASP A 194 -2.73 -14.85 -6.01
CA ASP A 194 -1.92 -13.84 -6.71
C ASP A 194 -2.29 -12.39 -6.35
N ASP A 195 -3.00 -12.17 -5.24
CA ASP A 195 -3.36 -10.84 -4.73
C ASP A 195 -2.24 -10.19 -3.90
N ASP A 196 -1.00 -10.37 -4.37
CA ASP A 196 0.14 -9.64 -3.81
C ASP A 196 0.21 -8.27 -4.47
N LEU A 197 0.31 -7.25 -3.63
CA LEU A 197 0.46 -5.86 -4.04
C LEU A 197 1.80 -5.36 -3.52
N ILE A 198 2.62 -4.77 -4.38
CA ILE A 198 3.80 -4.01 -3.96
C ILE A 198 3.48 -2.53 -4.05
N ILE A 199 3.63 -1.83 -2.93
CA ILE A 199 3.52 -0.38 -2.83
C ILE A 199 4.91 0.20 -2.61
N TYR A 200 5.19 1.27 -3.33
CA TYR A 200 6.42 2.01 -3.17
C TYR A 200 6.24 3.49 -3.50
N ALA A 201 6.99 4.31 -2.80
CA ALA A 201 7.19 5.70 -3.12
C ALA A 201 8.26 5.80 -4.21
N LYS A 202 7.96 6.51 -5.29
CA LYS A 202 8.99 6.94 -6.23
C LYS A 202 9.64 8.19 -5.63
N GLN A 203 10.84 8.06 -5.08
CA GLN A 203 11.69 9.22 -4.83
C GLN A 203 12.25 9.66 -6.20
N THR A 204 11.82 10.83 -6.66
CA THR A 204 12.45 11.54 -7.79
C THR A 204 13.62 12.37 -7.32
#